data_AF-A0AA40SM74-F1
#
_entry.id   AF-A0AA40SM74-F1
#
_cell.length_a   1.000
_cell.length_b   1.000
_cell.length_c   1.000
_cell.angle_alpha   90.00
_cell.angle_beta   90.00
_cell.angle_gamma   90.00
#
_symmetry.space_group_name_H-M   'P 1'
#
loop_
_entity.id
_entity.type
_entity.pdbx_description
1 polymer ?
#
loop_
_entity_poly.entity_id
_entity_poly.type
_entity_poly.pdbx_seq_one_letter_code
_entity_poly.pdbx_strand_id
1 'polypeptide(L)' 'MTGLLIALLFINAAFNVIVWPRFYGRVAKDPRARDEHGKPTRFLIVHAVLIGLALLLAVVSAVVAIIAMTSGV' A
#
# COMPACT_ATOMS: atom_id res chain seq x y z
N MET A 1 -4.63 -25.82 2.88
CA MET A 1 -5.19 -24.46 2.88
C MET A 1 -4.15 -23.42 3.25
N THR A 2 -3.28 -23.66 4.24
CA THR A 2 -2.30 -22.66 4.71
C THR A 2 -1.36 -22.14 3.62
N GLY A 3 -0.82 -23.01 2.77
CA GLY A 3 0.05 -22.58 1.66
C GLY A 3 -0.60 -21.57 0.70
N LEU A 4 -1.90 -21.71 0.45
CA LEU A 4 -2.66 -20.73 -0.34
C LEU A 4 -2.77 -19.38 0.39
N LEU A 5 -3.04 -19.39 1.69
CA LEU A 5 -3.11 -18.16 2.49
C LEU A 5 -1.77 -17.43 2.53
N ILE A 6 -0.66 -18.17 2.71
CA ILE A 6 0.70 -17.61 2.66
C ILE A 6 0.96 -16.97 1.29
N ALA A 7 0.62 -17.67 0.20
CA ALA A 7 0.77 -17.14 -1.15
C ALA A 7 -0.07 -15.86 -1.35
N LEU A 8 -1.31 -15.84 -0.89
CA LEU A 8 -2.19 -14.66 -0.98
C LEU A 8 -1.63 -13.47 -0.18
N LEU A 9 -1.03 -13.68 0.99
CA LEU A 9 -0.39 -12.61 1.76
C LEU A 9 0.80 -12.01 1.01
N PHE A 10 1.66 -12.83 0.41
CA PHE A 10 2.78 -12.33 -0.40
C PHE A 10 2.30 -11.62 -1.67
N ILE A 11 1.30 -12.16 -2.37
CA ILE A 11 0.72 -11.52 -3.56
C ILE A 11 0.10 -10.17 -3.18
N ASN A 12 -0.63 -10.09 -2.06
CA ASN A 12 -1.17 -8.84 -1.54
C ASN A 12 -0.05 -7.83 -1.25
N ALA A 13 1.02 -8.25 -0.57
CA ALA A 13 2.15 -7.38 -0.27
C ALA A 13 2.80 -6.85 -1.56
N ALA A 14 3.08 -7.73 -2.52
CA ALA A 14 3.67 -7.37 -3.81
C ALA A 14 2.79 -6.40 -4.60
N PHE A 15 1.48 -6.67 -4.69
CA PHE A 15 0.52 -5.79 -5.35
C PHE A 15 0.57 -4.37 -4.77
N ASN A 16 0.49 -4.25 -3.44
CA ASN A 16 0.45 -2.94 -2.79
C ASN A 16 1.74 -2.15 -3.02
N VAL A 17 2.91 -2.79 -2.93
CA VAL A 17 4.22 -2.15 -3.12
C VAL A 17 4.44 -1.74 -4.58
N ILE A 18 3.93 -2.49 -5.56
CA ILE A 18 4.14 -2.21 -6.99
C ILE A 18 3.17 -1.14 -7.52
N VAL A 19 1.90 -1.21 -7.10
CA VAL A 19 0.81 -0.42 -7.69
C VAL A 19 0.67 0.94 -7.03
N TRP A 20 0.64 1.00 -5.69
CA TRP A 20 0.26 2.22 -4.99
C TRP A 20 1.29 3.35 -5.10
N PRO A 21 2.62 3.12 -5.06
CA PRO A 21 3.59 4.21 -5.27
C PRO A 21 3.45 4.86 -6.66
N ARG A 22 3.23 4.05 -7.71
CA ARG A 22 2.99 4.57 -9.06
C ARG A 22 1.68 5.34 -9.16
N PHE A 23 0.64 4.86 -8.49
CA PHE A 23 -0.64 5.56 -8.42
C PHE A 23 -0.52 6.88 -7.66
N TYR A 24 0.18 6.92 -6.52
CA TYR A 24 0.43 8.14 -5.76
C TYR A 24 1.15 9.20 -6.60
N GLY A 25 2.13 8.79 -7.41
CA GLY A 25 2.80 9.69 -8.35
C GLY A 25 1.86 10.36 -9.36
N ARG A 26 0.76 9.69 -9.75
CA ARG A 26 -0.29 10.28 -10.59
C ARG A 26 -1.20 11.21 -9.79
N VAL A 27 -1.61 10.79 -8.59
CA VAL A 27 -2.43 11.60 -7.69
C VAL A 27 -1.74 12.92 -7.34
N ALA A 28 -0.44 12.89 -7.03
CA ALA A 28 0.34 14.07 -6.67
C ALA A 28 0.49 15.08 -7.83
N LYS A 29 0.29 14.65 -9.09
CA LYS A 29 0.34 15.48 -10.29
C LYS A 29 -1.05 15.94 -10.75
N ASP A 30 -2.13 15.47 -10.12
CA ASP A 30 -3.48 15.89 -10.43
C ASP A 30 -3.66 17.39 -10.10
N PRO A 31 -4.32 18.20 -10.96
CA PRO A 31 -4.55 19.61 -10.69
C PRO A 31 -5.25 19.89 -9.35
N ARG A 32 -6.03 18.93 -8.82
CA ARG A 32 -6.71 19.04 -7.52
C ARG A 32 -5.79 18.81 -6.33
N ALA A 33 -4.58 18.30 -6.53
CA ALA A 33 -3.68 17.89 -5.45
C ALA A 33 -3.12 19.06 -4.64
N ARG A 34 -2.96 20.22 -5.27
CA ARG A 34 -2.45 21.43 -4.65
C ARG A 34 -3.35 22.62 -4.94
N ASP A 35 -3.44 23.55 -4.00
CA ASP A 35 -4.15 24.80 -4.20
C ASP A 35 -3.30 25.83 -4.97
N GLU A 36 -3.85 27.02 -5.19
CA GLU A 36 -3.20 28.13 -5.91
C GLU A 36 -1.87 28.58 -5.27
N HIS A 37 -1.67 28.31 -3.98
CA HIS A 37 -0.45 28.62 -3.24
C HIS A 37 0.49 27.41 -3.15
N GLY A 38 0.18 26.31 -3.84
CA GLY A 38 0.95 25.07 -3.84
C GLY A 38 0.77 24.21 -2.59
N LYS A 39 -0.17 24.50 -1.68
CA LYS A 39 -0.39 23.70 -0.47
C LYS A 39 -1.17 22.42 -0.78
N PRO A 40 -0.88 21.30 -0.08
CA PRO A 40 -1.66 20.06 -0.23
C PRO A 40 -3.13 20.28 0.08
N THR A 41 -4.01 19.88 -0.84
CA THR A 41 -5.45 19.87 -0.59
C THR A 41 -5.87 18.60 0.16
N ARG A 42 -7.13 18.56 0.62
CA ARG A 42 -7.71 17.32 1.19
C ARG A 42 -7.66 16.15 0.22
N PHE A 43 -7.75 16.40 -1.09
CA PHE A 43 -7.64 15.35 -2.10
C PHE A 43 -6.29 14.63 -2.00
N LEU A 44 -5.18 15.38 -1.94
CA LEU A 44 -3.86 14.79 -1.80
C LEU A 44 -3.67 14.09 -0.46
N ILE A 45 -4.13 14.71 0.63
CA ILE A 45 -3.98 14.18 1.99
C ILE A 45 -4.70 12.84 2.15
N VAL A 46 -5.97 12.74 1.73
CA VAL A 46 -6.74 11.50 1.85
C VAL A 46 -6.07 10.36 1.10
N HIS A 47 -5.62 10.62 -0.14
CA HIS A 47 -4.93 9.58 -0.92
C HIS A 47 -3.58 9.20 -0.32
N ALA A 48 -2.83 10.16 0.22
CA ALA A 48 -1.57 9.87 0.91
C ALA A 48 -1.81 8.94 2.12
N VAL A 49 -2.85 9.20 2.93
CA VAL A 49 -3.21 8.35 4.08
C VAL A 49 -3.66 6.96 3.63
N LEU A 50 -4.56 6.87 2.64
CA LEU A 50 -5.05 5.59 2.13
C LEU A 50 -3.91 4.72 1.58
N ILE A 51 -3.00 5.32 0.80
CA ILE A 51 -1.85 4.62 0.23
C ILE A 51 -0.83 4.27 1.32
N GLY A 52 -0.59 5.16 2.28
CA GLY A 52 0.27 4.89 3.43
C GLY A 52 -0.21 3.68 4.24
N LEU A 53 -1.51 3.60 4.52
CA LEU A 53 -2.11 2.44 5.19
C LEU A 53 -2.03 1.17 4.35
N ALA A 54 -2.25 1.27 3.03
CA ALA A 54 -2.11 0.14 2.12
C ALA A 54 -0.67 -0.43 2.11
N LEU A 55 0.34 0.44 2.14
CA LEU A 55 1.74 0.03 2.23
C LEU A 55 2.10 -0.54 3.62
N LEU A 56 1.54 0.02 4.70
CA LEU A 56 1.69 -0.54 6.04
C LEU A 56 1.12 -1.96 6.10
N LEU A 57 -0.09 -2.16 5.57
CA LEU A 57 -0.71 -3.49 5.47
C LEU A 57 0.12 -4.44 4.61
N ALA A 58 0.75 -3.96 3.54
CA ALA A 58 1.67 -4.78 2.74
C ALA A 58 2.86 -5.32 3.57
N VAL A 59 3.46 -4.46 4.39
CA VAL A 59 4.55 -4.85 5.30
C VAL A 59 4.05 -5.88 6.32
N VAL A 60 2.90 -5.64 6.95
CA VAL A 60 2.29 -6.59 7.89
C VAL A 60 2.01 -7.93 7.22
N SER A 61 1.41 -7.93 6.03
CA SER A 61 1.13 -9.15 5.25
C SER A 61 2.41 -9.95 4.98
N ALA A 62 3.50 -9.30 4.56
CA ALA A 62 4.77 -9.98 4.31
C ALA A 62 5.38 -10.57 5.58
N VAL A 63 5.36 -9.82 6.70
CA VAL A 63 5.85 -10.30 8.00
C VAL A 63 5.05 -11.50 8.48
N VAL A 64 3.71 -11.44 8.42
CA VAL A 64 2.84 -12.54 8.82
C VAL A 64 3.05 -13.77 7.94
N ALA A 65 3.26 -13.61 6.63
CA ALA A 65 3.56 -14.72 5.73
C ALA A 65 4.89 -15.41 6.07
N ILE A 66 5.93 -14.63 6.41
CA ILE A 66 7.23 -15.15 6.86
C ILE A 66 7.09 -15.89 8.19
N ILE A 67 6.36 -15.32 9.15
CA ILE A 67 6.10 -15.96 10.44
C ILE A 67 5.39 -17.30 10.21
N ALA A 68 4.28 -17.33 9.45
CA ALA A 68 3.53 -18.55 9.18
C ALA A 68 4.40 -19.64 8.54
N MET A 69 5.20 -19.26 7.53
CA MET A 69 6.11 -20.17 6.82
C MET A 69 7.22 -20.74 7.71
N THR A 70 7.68 -19.99 8.71
CA THR A 70 8.75 -20.43 9.63
C THR A 70 8.23 -21.13 10.89
N SER A 71 6.99 -20.85 11.31
CA SER A 71 6.33 -21.52 12.44
C SER A 71 5.77 -22.90 12.10
N GLY A 72 5.81 -23.33 10.84
CA GLY A 72 5.34 -24.65 10.41
C GLY A 72 3.82 -24.82 10.45
N VAL A 73 3.07 -23.72 10.32
CA VAL A 73 1.60 -23.69 10.29
C VAL A 73 1.09 -23.75 8.85
#